data_AF-A0A428JIH4-F1
#
_entry.id   AF-A0A428JIH4-F1
#
_cell.length_a   1.000
_cell.length_b   1.000
_cell.length_c   1.000
_cell.angle_alpha   90.00
_cell.angle_beta   90.00
_cell.angle_gamma   90.00
#
_symmetry.space_group_name_H-M   'P 1'
#
loop_
_entity.id
_entity.type
_entity.pdbx_description
1 polymer ?
#
loop_
_entity_poly.entity_id
_entity_poly.type
_entity_poly.pdbx_seq_one_letter_code
_entity_poly.pdbx_strand_id
1 'polypeptide(L)'
;MRKLYPFLVSSGLLLSLSSCWRLVDPIAPVALPEYKPLLMARTQLEQAVAVLPPRDMHNTGKIYLRDPYIFINEQYEGIHIINNQDPEHPQPVAFLRIPGNVDVAMKGTLLYADSGSDLLTFDMSNAQAARLLNRVREAVPELPMPESGIVPTEYQPQNRPADAVVIGWQKL
;
A
#
# COMPACT_ATOMS: atom_id res chain seq x y z
N MET A 1 -14.85 19.58 78.71
CA MET A 1 -13.78 19.26 77.74
C MET A 1 -14.36 18.43 76.61
N ARG A 2 -14.71 19.02 75.46
CA ARG A 2 -15.27 18.27 74.32
C ARG A 2 -14.24 18.32 73.20
N LYS A 3 -13.49 17.24 73.04
CA LYS A 3 -12.38 17.13 72.08
C LYS A 3 -12.95 17.21 70.66
N LEU A 4 -12.73 18.32 69.97
CA LEU A 4 -13.15 18.59 68.57
C LEU A 4 -12.30 17.86 67.51
N TYR A 5 -11.35 17.01 67.95
CA TYR A 5 -10.44 16.28 67.08
C TYR A 5 -11.06 15.23 66.12
N PRO A 6 -12.19 14.54 66.41
CA PRO A 6 -12.68 13.51 65.48
C PRO A 6 -13.36 14.12 64.23
N PHE A 7 -13.82 15.37 64.30
CA PHE A 7 -14.43 16.06 63.15
C PHE A 7 -13.40 16.55 62.12
N LEU A 8 -12.20 16.94 62.57
CA LEU A 8 -11.11 17.37 61.69
C LEU A 8 -10.46 16.21 60.93
N VAL A 9 -10.36 15.03 61.55
CA VAL A 9 -9.82 13.83 60.90
C VAL A 9 -10.80 13.24 59.87
N SER A 10 -12.11 13.31 60.14
CA SER A 10 -13.14 12.83 59.20
C SER A 10 -13.26 13.69 57.94
N SER A 11 -12.94 14.98 57.99
CA SER A 11 -12.99 15.88 56.83
C SER A 11 -11.83 15.67 55.86
N GLY A 12 -10.64 15.32 56.37
CA GLY A 12 -9.46 15.01 55.55
C GLY A 12 -9.59 13.73 54.71
N LEU A 13 -10.40 12.76 55.16
CA LEU A 13 -10.61 11.48 54.47
C LEU A 13 -11.61 11.56 53.31
N LEU A 14 -12.46 12.59 53.27
CA LEU A 14 -13.42 12.81 52.17
C LEU A 14 -12.80 13.58 50.99
N LEU A 15 -11.70 14.30 51.21
CA LEU A 15 -10.96 15.02 50.17
C LEU A 15 -9.95 14.15 49.41
N SER A 16 -9.69 12.91 49.85
CA SER A 16 -8.81 11.96 49.17
C SER A 16 -9.54 11.04 48.18
N LEU A 17 -10.87 11.13 48.09
CA LEU A 17 -11.70 10.37 47.13
C LEU A 17 -12.05 11.15 45.85
N SER A 18 -11.57 12.39 45.70
CA SER A 18 -11.55 13.06 44.40
C SER A 18 -10.44 12.46 43.54
N SER A 19 -10.62 11.20 43.11
CA SER A 19 -9.99 10.72 41.90
C SER A 19 -10.37 11.72 40.81
N CYS A 20 -9.38 12.39 40.22
CA CYS A 20 -9.62 13.18 39.03
C CYS A 20 -10.33 12.26 38.05
N TRP A 21 -11.63 12.46 37.84
CA TRP A 21 -12.24 12.02 36.61
C TRP A 21 -11.45 12.81 35.56
N ARG A 22 -10.47 12.17 34.93
CA ARG A 22 -10.06 12.68 33.64
C ARG A 22 -11.31 12.44 32.82
N LEU A 23 -12.08 13.51 32.65
CA LEU A 23 -12.87 13.70 31.44
C LEU A 23 -11.93 13.24 30.34
N VAL A 24 -12.19 12.04 29.83
CA VAL A 24 -11.70 11.70 28.51
C VAL A 24 -12.37 12.77 27.67
N ASP A 25 -11.58 13.77 27.26
CA ASP A 25 -12.06 14.77 26.32
C ASP A 25 -12.77 13.99 25.21
N PRO A 26 -14.03 14.34 24.86
CA PRO A 26 -14.72 13.64 23.79
C PRO A 26 -13.78 13.64 22.59
N ILE A 27 -13.37 12.44 22.16
CA ILE A 27 -12.44 12.26 21.05
C ILE A 27 -13.02 13.08 19.91
N ALA A 28 -12.35 14.18 19.55
CA ALA A 28 -12.78 14.99 18.43
C ALA A 28 -12.92 14.05 17.23
N PRO A 29 -14.04 14.09 16.47
CA PRO A 29 -14.22 13.19 15.35
C PRO A 29 -13.01 13.31 14.43
N VAL A 30 -12.31 12.19 14.23
CA VAL A 30 -11.15 12.13 13.34
C VAL A 30 -11.70 12.37 11.93
N ALA A 31 -11.29 13.47 11.31
CA ALA A 31 -11.63 13.73 9.92
C ALA A 31 -11.06 12.59 9.06
N LEU A 32 -11.95 11.84 8.42
CA LEU A 32 -11.53 10.75 7.55
C LEU A 32 -10.96 11.33 6.26
N PRO A 33 -9.83 10.80 5.76
CA PRO A 33 -9.27 11.20 4.48
C PRO A 33 -10.23 10.80 3.34
N GLU A 34 -10.26 11.62 2.29
CA GLU A 34 -10.98 11.28 1.06
C GLU A 34 -10.01 10.66 0.03
N TYR A 35 -10.52 9.69 -0.72
CA TYR A 35 -9.75 8.99 -1.74
C TYR A 35 -10.55 8.83 -3.03
N LYS A 36 -9.85 8.93 -4.15
CA LYS A 36 -10.37 8.49 -5.46
C LYS A 36 -9.54 7.31 -6.01
N PRO A 37 -10.18 6.32 -6.66
CA PRO A 37 -9.48 5.25 -7.31
C PRO A 37 -8.82 5.76 -8.59
N LEU A 38 -7.65 5.21 -8.91
CA LEU A 38 -7.06 5.30 -10.22
C LEU A 38 -7.62 4.14 -11.04
N LEU A 39 -8.37 4.46 -12.08
CA LEU A 39 -9.08 3.49 -12.90
C LEU A 39 -8.39 3.34 -14.26
N MET A 40 -8.33 2.11 -14.76
CA MET A 40 -7.87 1.80 -16.11
C MET A 40 -8.83 0.82 -16.76
N ALA A 41 -9.16 1.05 -18.04
CA ALA A 41 -9.97 0.10 -18.80
C ALA A 41 -9.23 -1.24 -18.92
N ARG A 42 -9.95 -2.36 -18.82
CA ARG A 42 -9.38 -3.71 -18.84
C ARG A 42 -8.43 -3.94 -20.03
N THR A 43 -8.83 -3.51 -21.23
CA THR A 43 -8.02 -3.68 -22.45
C THR A 43 -6.73 -2.86 -22.42
N GLN A 44 -6.78 -1.63 -21.88
CA GLN A 44 -5.59 -0.81 -21.68
C GLN A 44 -4.64 -1.42 -20.64
N LEU A 45 -5.17 -1.93 -19.53
CA LEU A 45 -4.36 -2.58 -18.50
C LEU A 45 -3.56 -3.77 -19.05
N GLU A 46 -4.18 -4.55 -19.92
CA GLU A 46 -3.55 -5.71 -20.55
C GLU A 46 -2.45 -5.33 -21.54
N GLN A 47 -2.62 -4.22 -22.26
CA GLN A 47 -1.66 -3.70 -23.22
C GLN A 47 -0.55 -2.85 -22.57
N ALA A 48 -0.75 -2.37 -21.35
CA ALA A 48 0.16 -1.44 -20.69
C ALA A 48 1.43 -2.12 -20.12
N VAL A 49 1.44 -3.43 -19.94
CA VAL A 49 2.61 -4.16 -19.40
C VAL A 49 3.76 -4.09 -20.39
N ALA A 50 4.91 -3.57 -19.95
CA ALA A 50 6.07 -3.37 -20.81
C ALA A 50 7.38 -3.32 -20.02
N VAL A 51 8.47 -3.76 -20.65
CA VAL A 51 9.83 -3.49 -20.17
C VAL A 51 10.28 -2.16 -20.75
N LEU A 52 10.71 -1.24 -19.88
CA LEU A 52 11.15 0.10 -20.21
C LEU A 52 12.61 0.30 -19.77
N PRO A 53 13.30 1.32 -20.30
CA PRO A 53 14.58 1.76 -19.75
C PRO A 53 14.48 2.09 -18.25
N PRO A 54 15.61 2.00 -17.51
CA PRO A 54 15.66 2.47 -16.13
C PRO A 54 15.16 3.91 -15.99
N ARG A 55 14.52 4.19 -14.85
CA ARG A 55 14.06 5.52 -14.47
C ARG A 55 14.26 5.75 -12.98
N ASP A 56 14.12 7.00 -12.55
CA ASP A 56 14.24 7.36 -11.15
C ASP A 56 13.14 6.72 -10.29
N MET A 57 13.47 6.48 -9.03
CA MET A 57 12.57 5.94 -8.01
C MET A 57 11.90 7.09 -7.24
N HIS A 58 10.59 6.98 -6.96
CA HIS A 58 9.84 8.03 -6.27
C HIS A 58 9.09 7.55 -5.02
N ASN A 59 8.16 6.63 -5.20
CA ASN A 59 7.28 6.08 -4.16
C ASN A 59 7.44 4.55 -4.12
N THR A 60 8.59 4.13 -3.60
CA THR A 60 8.95 2.72 -3.56
C THR A 60 8.26 1.97 -2.44
N GLY A 61 7.99 0.69 -2.70
CA GLY A 61 7.37 -0.23 -1.77
C GLY A 61 8.29 -1.40 -1.45
N LYS A 62 7.77 -2.62 -1.67
CA LYS A 62 8.46 -3.86 -1.32
C LYS A 62 9.77 -4.03 -2.11
N ILE A 63 10.77 -4.58 -1.42
CA ILE A 63 12.06 -4.99 -1.99
C ILE A 63 12.14 -6.51 -1.99
N TYR A 64 12.58 -7.09 -3.10
CA TYR A 64 12.84 -8.52 -3.24
C TYR A 64 14.25 -8.74 -3.78
N LEU A 65 15.04 -9.58 -3.10
CA LEU A 65 16.40 -9.93 -3.51
C LEU A 65 16.40 -11.32 -4.15
N ARG A 66 16.92 -11.41 -5.37
CA ARG A 66 17.16 -12.68 -6.08
C ARG A 66 18.46 -12.59 -6.84
N ASP A 67 19.52 -13.13 -6.25
CA ASP A 67 20.89 -12.95 -6.75
C ASP A 67 21.02 -13.18 -8.27
N PRO A 68 21.68 -12.27 -8.99
CA PRO A 68 22.33 -11.05 -8.49
C PRO A 68 21.43 -9.80 -8.50
N TYR A 69 20.12 -9.92 -8.66
CA TYR A 69 19.23 -8.78 -8.89
C TYR A 69 18.44 -8.36 -7.65
N ILE A 70 18.20 -7.05 -7.55
CA ILE A 70 17.24 -6.44 -6.63
C ILE A 70 16.03 -5.99 -7.44
N PHE A 71 14.84 -6.30 -6.93
CA PHE A 71 13.55 -5.88 -7.47
C PHE A 71 12.89 -4.94 -6.47
N ILE A 72 12.58 -3.73 -6.87
CA ILE A 72 11.95 -2.71 -6.00
C ILE A 72 10.63 -2.30 -6.64
N ASN A 73 9.52 -2.53 -5.95
CA ASN A 73 8.22 -2.05 -6.40
C ASN A 73 8.19 -0.52 -6.38
N GLU A 74 7.65 0.07 -7.44
CA GLU A 74 7.19 1.45 -7.53
C GLU A 74 5.67 1.41 -7.43
N GLN A 75 5.12 1.96 -6.35
CA GLN A 75 3.73 1.74 -5.98
C GLN A 75 2.78 2.11 -7.14
N TYR A 76 1.95 1.15 -7.54
CA TYR A 76 0.99 1.23 -8.64
C TYR A 76 1.57 1.32 -10.07
N GLU A 77 2.89 1.37 -10.22
CA GLU A 77 3.51 1.61 -11.53
C GLU A 77 4.30 0.41 -12.06
N GLY A 78 4.93 -0.37 -11.19
CA GLY A 78 5.71 -1.54 -11.61
C GLY A 78 6.92 -1.83 -10.73
N ILE A 79 7.98 -2.35 -11.35
CA ILE A 79 9.14 -2.90 -10.64
C ILE A 79 10.43 -2.37 -11.26
N HIS A 80 11.25 -1.72 -10.45
CA HIS A 80 12.65 -1.41 -10.76
C HIS A 80 13.50 -2.66 -10.66
N ILE A 81 14.34 -2.89 -11.67
CA ILE A 81 15.26 -4.03 -11.72
C ILE A 81 16.67 -3.49 -11.68
N ILE A 82 17.43 -3.92 -10.68
CA ILE A 82 18.78 -3.43 -10.39
C ILE A 82 19.72 -4.64 -10.36
N ASN A 83 20.79 -4.59 -11.15
CA ASN A 83 21.89 -5.54 -11.04
C ASN A 83 22.75 -5.18 -9.83
N ASN A 84 22.88 -6.13 -8.90
CA ASN A 84 23.63 -6.02 -7.67
C ASN A 84 24.79 -7.03 -7.60
N GLN A 85 25.40 -7.37 -8.75
CA GLN A 85 26.62 -8.20 -8.80
C GLN A 85 27.79 -7.56 -8.05
N ASP A 86 27.92 -6.23 -8.14
CA ASP A 86 28.79 -5.42 -7.28
C ASP A 86 27.91 -4.60 -6.32
N PRO A 87 27.77 -5.02 -5.05
CA PRO A 87 26.96 -4.30 -4.07
C PRO A 87 27.47 -2.89 -3.74
N GLU A 88 28.73 -2.57 -4.03
CA GLU A 88 29.26 -1.22 -3.85
C GLU A 88 28.79 -0.28 -4.98
N HIS A 89 28.42 -0.83 -6.14
CA HIS A 89 28.01 -0.09 -7.33
C HIS A 89 26.79 -0.72 -8.02
N PRO A 90 25.61 -0.76 -7.38
CA PRO A 90 24.40 -1.31 -7.99
C PRO A 90 24.01 -0.54 -9.27
N GLN A 91 23.60 -1.28 -10.30
CA GLN A 91 23.30 -0.73 -11.63
C GLN A 91 21.82 -0.93 -11.99
N PRO A 92 21.01 0.13 -12.13
CA PRO A 92 19.67 0.02 -12.69
C PRO A 92 19.72 -0.53 -14.13
N VAL A 93 18.95 -1.58 -14.42
CA VAL A 93 18.99 -2.25 -15.74
C VAL A 93 17.69 -2.14 -16.52
N ALA A 94 16.55 -2.10 -15.86
CA ALA A 94 15.25 -1.93 -16.51
C ALA A 94 14.17 -1.49 -15.50
N PHE A 95 13.06 -1.00 -16.04
CA PHE A 95 11.82 -0.82 -15.31
C PHE A 95 10.72 -1.68 -15.96
N LEU A 96 10.20 -2.66 -15.23
CA LEU A 96 9.07 -3.48 -15.66
C LEU A 96 7.77 -2.76 -15.26
N ARG A 97 7.16 -2.05 -16.20
CA ARG A 97 5.90 -1.34 -15.99
C ARG A 97 4.75 -2.33 -15.85
N ILE A 98 4.07 -2.27 -14.73
CA ILE A 98 2.89 -3.08 -14.39
C ILE A 98 1.91 -2.16 -13.65
N PRO A 99 0.90 -1.59 -14.33
CA PRO A 99 -0.06 -0.73 -13.66
C PRO A 99 -0.82 -1.50 -12.57
N GLY A 100 -0.99 -0.87 -11.42
CA GLY A 100 -1.61 -1.49 -10.25
C GLY A 100 -0.74 -2.49 -9.51
N ASN A 101 0.58 -2.48 -9.74
CA ASN A 101 1.49 -3.33 -8.99
C ASN A 101 1.79 -2.77 -7.59
N VAL A 102 1.61 -3.59 -6.57
CA VAL A 102 1.96 -3.31 -5.17
C VAL A 102 2.89 -4.37 -4.62
N ASP A 103 2.71 -5.63 -5.03
CA ASP A 103 3.47 -6.76 -4.49
C ASP A 103 4.29 -7.48 -5.58
N VAL A 104 5.42 -8.03 -5.16
CA VAL A 104 6.30 -8.87 -5.96
C VAL A 104 6.77 -10.06 -5.11
N ALA A 105 6.80 -11.23 -5.75
CA ALA A 105 7.42 -12.44 -5.23
C ALA A 105 8.13 -13.19 -6.34
N MET A 106 9.15 -13.98 -6.01
CA MET A 106 9.81 -14.82 -7.01
C MET A 106 9.96 -16.27 -6.55
N LYS A 107 10.02 -17.18 -7.53
CA LYS A 107 10.40 -18.58 -7.35
C LYS A 107 11.29 -19.00 -8.52
N GLY A 108 12.57 -19.25 -8.24
CA GLY A 108 13.54 -19.57 -9.30
C GLY A 108 13.77 -18.35 -10.21
N THR A 109 13.41 -18.48 -11.49
CA THR A 109 13.42 -17.39 -12.48
C THR A 109 12.03 -16.79 -12.73
N LEU A 110 11.00 -17.30 -12.06
CA LEU A 110 9.63 -16.79 -12.23
C LEU A 110 9.38 -15.66 -11.24
N LEU A 111 8.90 -14.53 -11.76
CA LEU A 111 8.43 -13.40 -10.99
C LEU A 111 6.91 -13.34 -11.04
N TYR A 112 6.30 -13.20 -9.87
CA TYR A 112 4.87 -13.02 -9.67
C TYR A 112 4.62 -11.60 -9.20
N ALA A 113 3.68 -10.93 -9.84
CA ALA A 113 3.34 -9.55 -9.55
C ALA A 113 1.83 -9.36 -9.72
N ASP A 114 1.24 -8.54 -8.87
CA ASP A 114 -0.14 -8.08 -9.06
C ASP A 114 -0.21 -6.97 -10.12
N SER A 115 -1.40 -6.83 -10.71
CA SER A 115 -1.77 -5.72 -11.59
C SER A 115 -3.24 -5.40 -11.35
N GLY A 116 -3.49 -4.57 -10.34
CA GLY A 116 -4.82 -4.45 -9.75
C GLY A 116 -5.26 -5.78 -9.16
N SER A 117 -6.40 -6.31 -9.60
CA SER A 117 -6.93 -7.61 -9.17
C SER A 117 -6.26 -8.83 -9.85
N ASP A 118 -5.41 -8.61 -10.84
CA ASP A 118 -4.83 -9.68 -11.64
C ASP A 118 -3.51 -10.18 -11.05
N LEU A 119 -3.20 -11.46 -11.28
CA LEU A 119 -1.88 -12.04 -11.01
C LEU A 119 -1.14 -12.28 -12.33
N LEU A 120 0.04 -11.69 -12.47
CA LEU A 120 0.95 -11.86 -13.59
C LEU A 120 2.08 -12.80 -13.22
N THR A 121 2.55 -13.57 -14.20
CA THR A 121 3.78 -14.37 -14.09
C THR A 121 4.73 -14.00 -15.21
N PHE A 122 5.96 -13.66 -14.86
CA PHE A 122 7.02 -13.31 -15.80
C PHE A 122 8.17 -14.31 -15.71
N ASP A 123 8.77 -14.60 -16.86
CA ASP A 123 10.08 -15.25 -16.97
C ASP A 123 11.17 -14.18 -16.89
N MET A 124 12.01 -14.27 -15.86
CA MET A 124 13.12 -13.36 -15.57
C MET A 124 14.48 -13.99 -15.87
N SER A 125 14.56 -14.98 -16.76
CA SER A 125 15.83 -15.54 -17.24
C SER A 125 16.73 -14.49 -17.90
N ASN A 126 16.14 -13.44 -18.48
CA ASN A 126 16.83 -12.21 -18.86
C ASN A 126 16.17 -11.00 -18.17
N ALA A 127 16.87 -10.41 -17.21
CA ALA A 127 16.37 -9.29 -16.40
C ALA A 127 16.07 -8.01 -17.21
N GLN A 128 16.71 -7.82 -18.37
CA GLN A 128 16.45 -6.70 -19.27
C GLN A 128 15.34 -6.98 -20.28
N ALA A 129 14.85 -8.22 -20.34
CA ALA A 129 13.83 -8.66 -21.29
C ALA A 129 12.84 -9.61 -20.61
N ALA A 130 12.25 -9.13 -19.50
CA ALA A 130 11.20 -9.85 -18.79
C ALA A 130 10.08 -10.25 -19.76
N ARG A 131 9.72 -11.53 -19.78
CA ARG A 131 8.68 -12.04 -20.67
C ARG A 131 7.44 -12.41 -19.88
N LEU A 132 6.33 -11.75 -20.17
CA LEU A 132 5.03 -12.12 -19.63
C LEU A 132 4.67 -13.53 -20.12
N LEU A 133 4.46 -14.46 -19.18
CA LEU A 133 4.04 -15.83 -19.47
C LEU A 133 2.53 -15.98 -19.36
N ASN A 134 1.96 -15.50 -18.25
CA ASN A 134 0.55 -15.69 -17.92
C ASN A 134 -0.02 -14.47 -17.20
N ARG A 135 -1.32 -14.25 -17.40
CA ARG A 135 -2.17 -13.34 -16.61
C ARG A 135 -3.39 -14.13 -16.13
N VAL A 136 -3.60 -14.18 -14.83
CA VAL A 136 -4.83 -14.70 -14.24
C VAL A 136 -5.64 -13.49 -13.79
N ARG A 137 -6.77 -13.23 -14.48
CA ARG A 137 -7.67 -12.13 -14.13
C ARG A 137 -8.33 -12.41 -12.79
N GLU A 138 -8.51 -11.36 -11.99
CA GLU A 138 -9.27 -11.40 -10.73
C GLU A 138 -8.80 -12.54 -9.80
N ALA A 139 -7.49 -12.80 -9.80
CA ALA A 139 -6.87 -13.84 -8.98
C ALA A 139 -6.88 -13.47 -7.49
N VAL A 140 -6.98 -12.19 -7.20
CA VAL A 140 -7.07 -11.61 -5.86
C VAL A 140 -8.21 -10.59 -5.81
N PRO A 141 -8.72 -10.21 -4.62
CA PRO A 141 -9.70 -9.14 -4.49
C PRO A 141 -9.23 -7.84 -5.16
N GLU A 142 -10.18 -6.96 -5.49
CA GLU A 142 -9.87 -5.60 -5.96
C GLU A 142 -8.90 -4.90 -5.00
N LEU A 143 -7.95 -4.16 -5.58
CA LEU A 143 -6.91 -3.45 -4.85
C LEU A 143 -7.54 -2.52 -3.78
N PRO A 144 -7.32 -2.78 -2.49
CA PRO A 144 -8.00 -2.04 -1.43
C PRO A 144 -7.46 -0.62 -1.31
N MET A 145 -8.28 0.26 -0.74
CA MET A 145 -7.85 1.59 -0.34
C MET A 145 -6.72 1.49 0.71
N PRO A 146 -5.70 2.39 0.69
CA PRO A 146 -4.54 2.30 1.59
C PRO A 146 -4.89 2.39 3.08
N GLU A 147 -5.88 3.21 3.43
CA GLU A 147 -6.37 3.40 4.79
C GLU A 147 -7.88 3.61 4.77
N SER A 148 -8.57 3.39 5.88
CA SER A 148 -10.00 3.68 6.00
C SER A 148 -10.28 5.17 5.75
N GLY A 149 -11.25 5.46 4.89
CA GLY A 149 -11.52 6.80 4.40
C GLY A 149 -12.87 6.90 3.72
N ILE A 150 -13.16 8.08 3.17
CA ILE A 150 -14.39 8.37 2.43
C ILE A 150 -14.10 8.28 0.93
N VAL A 151 -14.98 7.61 0.20
CA VAL A 151 -14.97 7.58 -1.27
C VAL A 151 -16.15 8.42 -1.75
N PRO A 152 -15.91 9.58 -2.41
CA PRO A 152 -16.98 10.40 -2.99
C PRO A 152 -17.91 9.58 -3.89
N THR A 153 -19.17 10.01 -3.99
CA THR A 153 -20.24 9.23 -4.63
C THR A 153 -19.88 8.85 -6.07
N GLU A 154 -19.31 9.77 -6.84
CA GLU A 154 -18.87 9.59 -8.21
C GLU A 154 -17.80 8.49 -8.39
N TYR A 155 -17.07 8.13 -7.32
CA TYR A 155 -16.00 7.14 -7.34
C TYR A 155 -16.40 5.79 -6.70
N GLN A 156 -17.63 5.67 -6.20
CA GLN A 156 -18.14 4.42 -5.64
C GLN A 156 -18.29 3.35 -6.73
N PRO A 157 -18.11 2.06 -6.42
CA PRO A 157 -18.08 0.97 -7.40
C PRO A 157 -19.22 0.98 -8.42
N GLN A 158 -20.45 1.29 -7.99
CA GLN A 158 -21.63 1.32 -8.85
C GLN A 158 -21.64 2.48 -9.88
N ASN A 159 -20.80 3.50 -9.69
CA ASN A 159 -20.71 4.67 -10.55
C ASN A 159 -19.46 4.64 -11.45
N ARG A 160 -18.63 3.60 -11.37
CA ARG A 160 -17.43 3.41 -12.21
C ARG A 160 -17.82 2.81 -13.58
N PRO A 161 -17.02 3.02 -14.63
CA PRO A 161 -17.18 2.27 -15.88
C PRO A 161 -17.14 0.76 -15.64
N ALA A 162 -17.99 0.00 -16.34
CA ALA A 162 -18.14 -1.44 -16.11
C ALA A 162 -16.87 -2.25 -16.42
N ASP A 163 -15.99 -1.74 -17.27
CA ASP A 163 -14.72 -2.37 -17.66
C ASP A 163 -13.50 -1.79 -16.91
N ALA A 164 -13.73 -0.93 -15.92
CA ALA A 164 -12.67 -0.31 -15.14
C ALA A 164 -12.08 -1.29 -14.12
N VAL A 165 -10.76 -1.26 -14.02
CA VAL A 165 -9.98 -1.93 -12.98
C VAL A 165 -9.35 -0.87 -12.09
N VAL A 166 -9.44 -1.05 -10.77
CA VAL A 166 -8.69 -0.22 -9.83
C VAL A 166 -7.22 -0.61 -9.89
N ILE A 167 -6.39 0.35 -10.30
CA ILE A 167 -4.93 0.21 -10.41
C ILE A 167 -4.20 1.08 -9.39
N GLY A 168 -4.91 1.71 -8.47
CA GLY A 168 -4.31 2.51 -7.42
C GLY A 168 -5.32 3.41 -6.75
N TRP A 169 -4.85 4.19 -5.80
CA TRP A 169 -5.65 5.15 -5.04
C TRP A 169 -4.88 6.45 -4.86
N GLN A 170 -5.58 7.56 -5.01
CA GLN A 170 -5.05 8.90 -4.78
C GLN A 170 -5.83 9.55 -3.63
N LYS A 171 -5.11 10.03 -2.62
CA LYS A 171 -5.67 10.88 -1.56
C LYS A 171 -6.06 12.24 -2.13
N LEU A 172 -7.25 12.72 -1.78
CA LEU A 172 -7.78 14.03 -2.19
C LEU A 172 -7.37 15.15 -1.24
#